data_AF-A0AAV8YWE8-F1
#
_entry.id   AF-A0AAV8YWE8-F1
#
_cell.length_a   1.000
_cell.length_b   1.000
_cell.length_c   1.000
_cell.angle_alpha   90.00
_cell.angle_beta   90.00
_cell.angle_gamma   90.00
#
_symmetry.space_group_name_H-M   'P 1'
#
loop_
_entity.id
_entity.type
_entity.pdbx_description
1 polymer ?
#
loop_
_entity_poly.entity_id
_entity_poly.type
_entity_poly.pdbx_seq_one_letter_code
_entity_poly.pdbx_strand_id
1 'polypeptide(L)'
;MSADINGAKEERVYFLSVVSTFKSYREQSLLRIRHKEKCLETLPWHHKKWLTKYREDLDAIKSCIEKNSELLPVVLNNAHTIFDNVYSNETSHSEQEVGTCPRAWTRSSPCSSS
;
A
#
# COMPACT_ATOMS: atom_id res chain seq x y z
N MET A 1 14.12 33.19 -0.23
CA MET A 1 13.53 32.24 -1.21
C MET A 1 14.15 30.85 -0.99
N SER A 2 13.97 30.25 0.18
CA SER A 2 14.73 29.04 0.58
C SER A 2 13.90 27.95 1.27
N ALA A 3 12.70 28.27 1.75
CA ALA A 3 11.83 27.31 2.44
C ALA A 3 11.16 26.33 1.47
N ASP A 4 10.74 26.81 0.30
CA ASP A 4 9.96 26.01 -0.67
C ASP A 4 10.79 24.87 -1.30
N ILE A 5 12.09 25.09 -1.53
CA ILE A 5 13.00 24.05 -2.05
C ILE A 5 13.28 22.96 -1.02
N ASN A 6 13.24 23.29 0.28
CA ASN A 6 13.44 22.29 1.33
C ASN A 6 12.22 21.36 1.47
N GLY A 7 11.00 21.93 1.40
CA GLY A 7 9.75 21.16 1.44
C GLY A 7 9.64 20.16 0.29
N ALA A 8 9.94 20.59 -0.95
CA ALA A 8 9.89 19.71 -2.12
C ALA A 8 10.89 18.54 -2.04
N LYS A 9 12.06 18.75 -1.42
CA LYS A 9 13.06 17.69 -1.21
C LYS A 9 12.59 16.68 -0.17
N GLU A 10 12.04 17.14 0.95
CA GLU A 10 11.50 16.30 2.02
C GLU A 10 10.32 15.45 1.51
N GLU A 11 9.42 16.05 0.73
CA GLU A 11 8.30 15.36 0.09
C GLU A 11 8.79 14.26 -0.86
N ARG A 12 9.82 14.54 -1.68
CA ARG A 12 10.42 13.54 -2.58
C ARG A 12 11.03 12.37 -1.81
N VAL A 13 11.75 12.64 -0.71
CA VAL A 13 12.32 11.59 0.16
C VAL A 13 11.22 10.73 0.76
N TYR A 14 10.15 11.36 1.27
CA TYR A 14 9.00 10.66 1.80
C TYR A 14 8.33 9.78 0.74
N PHE A 15 8.09 10.31 -0.47
CA PHE A 15 7.52 9.54 -1.56
C PHE A 15 8.35 8.31 -1.91
N LEU A 16 9.67 8.45 -2.05
CA LEU A 16 10.56 7.32 -2.33
C LEU A 16 10.53 6.27 -1.21
N SER A 17 10.40 6.68 0.05
CA SER A 17 10.22 5.78 1.19
C SER A 17 8.92 4.97 1.10
N VAL A 18 7.82 5.64 0.73
CA VAL A 18 6.53 4.98 0.49
C VAL A 18 6.64 3.98 -0.66
N VAL A 19 7.24 4.37 -1.79
CA VAL A 19 7.47 3.48 -2.94
C VAL A 19 8.31 2.26 -2.53
N SER A 20 9.38 2.46 -1.76
CA SER A 20 10.21 1.37 -1.22
C SER A 20 9.40 0.41 -0.33
N THR A 21 8.49 0.95 0.48
CA THR A 21 7.58 0.15 1.32
C THR A 21 6.64 -0.70 0.46
N PHE A 22 6.06 -0.14 -0.60
CA PHE A 22 5.24 -0.91 -1.54
C PHE A 22 6.05 -2.00 -2.26
N LYS A 23 7.29 -1.72 -2.65
CA LYS A 23 8.19 -2.71 -3.28
C LYS A 23 8.53 -3.88 -2.35
N SER A 24 8.66 -3.63 -1.05
CA SER A 24 8.98 -4.66 -0.05
C SER A 24 7.75 -5.37 0.53
N TYR A 25 6.52 -4.97 0.15
CA TYR A 25 5.26 -5.52 0.66
C TYR A 25 5.22 -7.04 0.69
N ARG A 26 5.53 -7.68 -0.45
CA ARG A 26 5.39 -9.13 -0.60
C ARG A 26 6.32 -9.87 0.35
N GLU A 27 7.60 -9.52 0.33
CA GLU A 27 8.62 -10.16 1.15
C GLU A 27 8.32 -10.00 2.64
N GLN A 28 8.04 -8.77 3.09
CA GLN A 28 7.76 -8.48 4.49
C GLN A 28 6.48 -9.16 4.98
N SER A 29 5.44 -9.20 4.13
CA SER A 29 4.19 -9.90 4.46
C SER A 29 4.40 -11.40 4.59
N LEU A 30 5.14 -12.02 3.66
CA LEU A 30 5.44 -13.45 3.70
C LEU A 30 6.34 -13.83 4.89
N LEU A 31 7.31 -12.98 5.26
CA LEU A 31 8.17 -13.19 6.43
C LEU A 31 7.33 -13.35 7.71
N ARG A 32 6.29 -12.52 7.88
CA ARG A 32 5.39 -12.61 9.04
C ARG A 32 4.58 -13.91 9.05
N ILE A 33 4.16 -14.41 7.89
CA ILE A 33 3.47 -15.69 7.80
C ILE A 33 4.41 -16.85 8.10
N ARG A 34 5.61 -16.86 7.50
CA ARG A 34 6.64 -17.89 7.77
C ARG A 34 6.99 -18.00 9.25
N HIS A 35 7.06 -16.86 9.95
CA HIS A 35 7.28 -16.87 11.39
C HIS A 35 6.14 -17.60 12.14
N LYS A 36 4.89 -17.32 11.79
CA LYS A 36 3.72 -18.00 12.37
C LYS A 36 3.69 -19.49 12.07
N GLU A 37 4.06 -19.88 10.86
CA GLU A 37 4.17 -21.29 10.46
C GLU A 37 5.25 -22.01 11.27
N LYS A 38 6.43 -21.39 11.40
CA LYS A 38 7.50 -21.93 12.23
C LYS A 38 7.06 -22.10 13.68
N CYS A 39 6.34 -21.13 14.25
CA CYS A 39 5.75 -21.27 15.59
C CYS A 39 4.78 -22.45 15.66
N LEU A 40 3.90 -22.61 14.68
CA LEU A 40 2.98 -23.75 14.61
C LEU A 40 3.75 -25.08 14.55
N GLU A 41 4.85 -25.13 13.81
CA GLU A 41 5.74 -26.29 13.68
C GLU A 41 6.45 -26.68 14.99
N THR A 42 6.67 -25.74 15.91
CA THR A 42 7.24 -26.07 17.23
C THR A 42 6.26 -26.80 18.16
N LEU A 43 4.96 -26.78 17.86
CA LEU A 43 3.95 -27.38 18.74
C LEU A 43 3.95 -28.91 18.66
N PRO A 44 3.58 -29.60 19.75
CA PRO A 44 3.29 -31.02 19.73
C PRO A 44 2.21 -31.40 18.71
N TRP A 45 2.28 -32.62 18.17
CA TRP A 45 1.38 -33.09 17.11
C TRP A 45 -0.10 -32.98 17.47
N HIS A 46 -0.48 -33.28 18.71
CA HIS A 46 -1.87 -33.22 19.16
C HIS A 46 -2.43 -31.79 19.11
N HIS A 47 -1.63 -30.77 19.46
CA HIS A 47 -2.03 -29.37 19.36
C HIS A 47 -2.14 -28.91 17.90
N LYS A 48 -1.22 -29.33 17.03
CA LYS A 48 -1.29 -29.04 15.59
C LYS A 48 -2.57 -29.58 14.96
N LYS A 49 -3.04 -30.75 15.42
CA LYS A 49 -4.28 -31.37 14.93
C LYS A 49 -5.52 -30.52 15.20
N TRP A 50 -5.55 -29.76 16.30
CA TRP A 50 -6.65 -28.82 16.60
C TRP A 50 -6.56 -27.51 15.81
N LEU A 51 -5.39 -27.24 15.21
CA LEU A 51 -5.08 -26.02 14.49
C LEU A 51 -5.00 -26.22 12.97
N THR A 52 -5.68 -27.24 12.44
CA THR A 52 -5.73 -27.50 10.98
C THR A 52 -6.30 -26.31 10.23
N LYS A 53 -7.42 -25.75 10.72
CA LYS A 53 -8.03 -24.54 10.15
C LYS A 53 -7.08 -23.35 10.19
N TYR A 54 -6.34 -23.17 11.27
CA TYR A 54 -5.35 -22.10 11.35
C TYR A 54 -4.25 -22.24 10.28
N ARG A 55 -3.80 -23.48 9.99
CA ARG A 55 -2.85 -23.73 8.90
C ARG A 55 -3.45 -23.36 7.54
N GLU A 56 -4.68 -23.78 7.28
CA GLU A 56 -5.41 -23.45 6.05
C GLU A 56 -5.58 -21.93 5.89
N ASP A 57 -5.90 -21.22 6.98
CA ASP A 57 -5.99 -19.76 7.00
C ASP A 57 -4.65 -19.10 6.66
N LEU A 58 -3.52 -19.62 7.15
CA LEU A 58 -2.18 -19.11 6.79
C LEU A 58 -1.88 -19.31 5.29
N ASP A 59 -2.29 -20.44 4.71
CA ASP A 59 -2.16 -20.73 3.28
C ASP A 59 -3.05 -19.81 2.42
N ALA A 60 -4.28 -19.57 2.86
CA ALA A 60 -5.18 -18.61 2.23
C ALA A 60 -4.61 -17.18 2.27
N ILE A 61 -4.07 -16.75 3.41
CA ILE A 61 -3.45 -15.42 3.55
C ILE A 61 -2.22 -15.29 2.64
N LYS A 62 -1.36 -16.32 2.51
CA LYS A 62 -0.26 -16.31 1.55
C LYS A 62 -0.75 -16.09 0.12
N SER A 63 -1.79 -16.81 -0.28
CA SER A 63 -2.40 -16.65 -1.61
C SER A 63 -2.94 -15.24 -1.84
N CYS A 64 -3.54 -14.62 -0.82
CA CYS A 64 -3.99 -13.23 -0.89
C CYS A 64 -2.82 -12.25 -0.99
N ILE A 65 -1.72 -12.47 -0.27
CA ILE A 65 -0.51 -11.63 -0.36
C ILE A 65 0.05 -11.67 -1.79
N GLU A 66 0.12 -12.86 -2.40
CA GLU A 66 0.61 -13.01 -3.78
C GLU A 66 -0.26 -12.22 -4.76
N LYS A 67 -1.59 -12.43 -4.73
CA LYS A 67 -2.54 -11.67 -5.58
C LYS A 67 -2.45 -10.17 -5.38
N ASN A 68 -2.32 -9.71 -4.14
CA ASN A 68 -2.15 -8.30 -3.85
C ASN A 68 -0.84 -7.76 -4.42
N SER A 69 0.24 -8.55 -4.37
CA SER A 69 1.54 -8.15 -4.90
C SER A 69 1.55 -7.98 -6.42
N GLU A 70 0.67 -8.68 -7.14
CA GLU A 70 0.47 -8.50 -8.60
C GLU A 70 -0.19 -7.15 -8.93
N LEU A 71 -1.00 -6.61 -8.01
CA LEU A 71 -1.70 -5.32 -8.20
C LEU A 71 -0.82 -4.12 -7.82
N LEU A 72 0.16 -4.29 -6.94
CA LEU A 72 1.00 -3.19 -6.46
C LEU A 72 1.81 -2.49 -7.57
N PRO A 73 2.39 -3.18 -8.57
CA PRO A 73 3.03 -2.53 -9.71
C PRO A 73 2.09 -1.58 -10.47
N VAL A 74 0.82 -1.92 -10.61
CA VAL A 74 -0.18 -1.07 -11.29
C VAL A 74 -0.42 0.21 -10.49
N VAL A 75 -0.52 0.10 -9.17
CA VAL A 75 -0.65 1.25 -8.26
C VAL A 75 0.59 2.13 -8.32
N LEU A 76 1.79 1.53 -8.29
CA LEU A 76 3.05 2.25 -8.35
C LEU A 76 3.28 2.94 -9.71
N ASN A 77 2.89 2.31 -10.81
CA ASN A 77 3.01 2.90 -12.14
C ASN A 77 2.23 4.21 -12.26
N ASN A 78 1.01 4.23 -11.72
CA ASN A 78 0.18 5.45 -11.68
C ASN A 78 0.73 6.51 -10.70
N ALA A 79 1.53 6.10 -9.72
CA ALA A 79 2.15 7.02 -8.76
C ALA A 79 3.41 7.69 -9.33
N HIS A 80 4.16 7.02 -10.21
CA HIS A 80 5.36 7.59 -10.83
C HIS A 80 5.02 8.82 -11.70
N THR A 81 3.87 8.82 -12.37
CA THR A 81 3.40 9.94 -13.21
C THR A 81 3.00 11.19 -12.44
N ILE A 82 2.89 11.11 -11.10
CA ILE A 82 2.51 12.27 -10.27
C ILE A 82 3.63 13.31 -10.23
N PHE A 83 4.91 12.89 -10.27
CA PHE A 83 6.05 13.81 -10.23
C PHE A 83 6.51 14.26 -11.62
N ASP A 84 6.19 13.52 -12.67
CA ASP A 84 6.60 13.87 -14.05
C ASP A 84 5.96 15.19 -14.55
N ASN A 85 4.74 15.48 -14.09
CA ASN A 85 4.03 16.73 -14.44
C ASN A 85 4.52 17.97 -13.66
N VAL A 86 5.23 17.78 -12.54
CA VAL A 86 5.71 18.90 -11.72
C VAL A 86 7.02 19.48 -12.26
N TYR A 87 7.80 18.71 -13.01
CA TYR A 87 9.09 19.15 -13.56
C TYR A 87 9.07 19.49 -15.06
N SER A 88 7.96 19.22 -15.76
CA SER A 88 7.85 19.51 -17.21
C SER A 88 7.44 20.95 -17.52
N ASN A 89 7.18 21.79 -16.51
CA ASN A 89 6.68 23.16 -16.73
C ASN A 89 7.67 24.25 -16.29
N GLU A 90 8.91 24.15 -16.77
CA GLU A 90 9.85 25.29 -16.83
C GLU A 90 10.01 25.78 -18.28
N THR A 91 9.12 25.42 -19.20
CA THR A 91 9.12 25.97 -20.56
C THR A 91 7.71 26.10 -21.12
N SER A 92 7.10 27.24 -20.85
CA SER A 92 6.14 27.95 -21.71
C SER A 92 4.72 27.37 -21.90
N HIS A 93 3.77 28.08 -21.26
CA HIS A 93 2.41 28.43 -21.69
C HIS A 93 1.16 27.66 -21.19
N SER A 94 0.24 28.51 -20.68
CA SER A 94 -1.22 28.46 -20.53
C SER A 94 -1.86 27.57 -19.47
N GLU A 95 -2.45 28.25 -18.49
CA GLU A 95 -3.43 27.77 -17.54
C GLU A 95 -4.57 27.02 -18.25
N GLN A 96 -4.75 25.74 -17.93
CA GLN A 96 -5.98 25.01 -18.19
C GLN A 96 -6.46 24.41 -16.87
N GLU A 97 -7.71 24.73 -16.53
CA GLU A 97 -8.39 24.38 -15.29
C GLU A 97 -8.27 22.89 -14.97
N VAL A 98 -7.71 22.59 -13.80
CA VAL A 98 -7.61 21.23 -13.26
C VAL A 98 -9.00 20.80 -12.79
N GLY A 99 -9.53 19.78 -13.45
CA GLY A 99 -10.81 19.15 -13.10
C GLY A 99 -10.83 18.69 -11.65
N THR A 100 -11.88 19.12 -10.94
CA THR A 100 -12.15 18.78 -9.55
C THR A 100 -12.26 17.27 -9.36
N CYS A 101 -11.35 16.70 -8.57
CA CYS A 101 -11.42 15.32 -8.10
C CYS A 101 -12.72 15.11 -7.28
N PRO A 102 -13.64 14.20 -7.66
CA PRO A 102 -14.89 14.03 -6.93
C PRO A 102 -14.62 13.46 -5.53
N ARG A 103 -15.01 14.20 -4.48
CA ARG A 103 -15.17 13.65 -3.13
C ARG A 103 -16.29 12.61 -3.15
N ALA A 104 -15.93 11.36 -3.38
CA ALA A 104 -16.85 10.23 -3.29
C ALA A 104 -16.44 9.25 -2.19
N TRP A 105 -16.11 9.76 -0.99
CA TRP A 105 -16.06 8.98 0.24
C TRP A 105 -16.55 9.80 1.44
N THR A 106 -17.72 10.44 1.31
CA THR A 106 -18.52 10.80 2.49
C THR A 106 -19.62 9.76 2.64
N ARG A 107 -19.34 8.85 3.58
CA ARG A 107 -20.24 7.82 4.10
C ARG A 107 -21.62 8.41 4.41
N SER A 108 -22.63 7.89 3.74
CA SER A 108 -24.04 8.09 4.10
C SER A 108 -24.34 7.32 5.39
N SER A 109 -24.89 7.99 6.40
CA SER A 109 -25.70 7.37 7.47
C SER A 109 -26.57 8.45 8.11
N PRO A 110 -27.90 8.46 7.88
CA PRO A 110 -28.83 9.16 8.74
C PRO A 110 -29.15 8.24 9.93
N CYS A 111 -28.74 8.63 11.14
CA CYS A 111 -29.35 8.10 12.35
C CYS A 111 -30.77 8.67 12.47
N SER A 112 -31.77 7.85 12.19
CA SER A 112 -33.16 8.11 12.56
C SER A 112 -33.31 7.97 14.07
N SER A 113 -33.69 9.07 14.71
CA SER A 113 -34.11 9.15 16.11
C SER A 113 -35.38 8.33 16.34
N SER A 114 -35.39 7.55 17.41
CA SER A 114 -36.57 7.02 18.09
C SER A 114 -36.50 7.45 19.55
#